data_AF-A0A7C7RJD8-F1
#
_entry.id   AF-A0A7C7RJD8-F1
#
_cell.length_a   1.000
_cell.length_b   1.000
_cell.length_c   1.000
_cell.angle_alpha   90.00
_cell.angle_beta   90.00
_cell.angle_gamma   90.00
#
_symmetry.space_group_name_H-M   'P 1'
#
loop_
_entity.id
_entity.type
_entity.pdbx_description
1 polymer ?
#
loop_
_entity_poly.entity_id
_entity_poly.type
_entity_poly.pdbx_seq_one_letter_code
_entity_poly.pdbx_strand_id
1 'polypeptide(L)'
;MDQDRPHTGSSGNFSGHVAGKRGLPACVENTARRATDRYKIRVNPLRIIESSRLPGFFFCTGSSSRNYSRSQTGTVLVMVLWVLSLLTLLGGYFAFDARIRRNLGQNALTDLKGREMVRSLLLTLSTRLAPRGIDKSDALEQGLFVVDGTLYSVTIGGENLSFLLQDENGKLDLNKSSETDIRDAVRGLLGKYSLEKADTVVDGLLDWKDRDKLVRLNGAEDDVYQDRMPPYYPANAPFRMVDELLLVNGVDREIFFGPVRWSPADAEYGEDNGEAEWLGGLRDLFTVYNRSGKVMAENAPLPLRELLSRKGGEGTSRYGVVLLKVWIDNRFYQVYWRPGRGKKKFAVIHWKEGGFTHAPGNPT
;
A
#
# COMPACT_ATOMS: atom_id res chain seq x y z
N MET A 1 -5.55 -76.24 14.20
CA MET A 1 -6.81 -76.62 13.54
C MET A 1 -7.34 -75.37 12.89
N ASP A 2 -6.84 -75.07 11.69
CA ASP A 2 -7.40 -75.50 10.38
C ASP A 2 -8.64 -74.66 10.06
N GLN A 3 -8.52 -73.68 9.17
CA GLN A 3 -8.57 -73.75 7.69
C GLN A 3 -10.00 -73.44 7.21
N ASP A 4 -10.15 -72.39 6.41
CA ASP A 4 -10.60 -72.56 5.02
C ASP A 4 -10.63 -71.23 4.23
N ARG A 5 -10.12 -71.30 3.00
CA ARG A 5 -10.42 -70.38 1.90
C ARG A 5 -11.64 -70.92 1.13
N PRO A 6 -12.25 -70.12 0.22
CA PRO A 6 -11.86 -70.26 -1.20
C PRO A 6 -11.83 -68.95 -2.02
N HIS A 7 -11.25 -69.09 -3.20
CA HIS A 7 -11.01 -68.13 -4.30
C HIS A 7 -12.32 -67.65 -4.98
N THR A 8 -12.40 -66.52 -5.70
CA THR A 8 -12.09 -66.39 -7.15
C THR A 8 -12.50 -65.00 -7.72
N GLY A 9 -11.80 -64.53 -8.79
CA GLY A 9 -12.31 -63.60 -9.83
C GLY A 9 -11.81 -62.14 -9.76
N SER A 10 -10.73 -61.67 -10.41
CA SER A 10 -10.43 -61.50 -11.86
C SER A 10 -11.21 -60.38 -12.59
N SER A 11 -10.59 -59.20 -12.71
CA SER A 11 -10.57 -58.27 -13.88
C SER A 11 -9.80 -57.02 -13.43
N GLY A 12 -8.96 -56.31 -14.16
CA GLY A 12 -8.47 -56.33 -15.53
C GLY A 12 -7.81 -54.96 -15.70
N ASN A 13 -6.49 -54.86 -15.53
CA ASN A 13 -5.79 -53.56 -15.55
C ASN A 13 -5.15 -53.30 -16.92
N PHE A 14 -5.52 -52.14 -17.45
CA PHE A 14 -5.16 -51.58 -18.74
C PHE A 14 -3.65 -51.33 -18.88
N SER A 15 -3.13 -51.73 -20.03
CA SER A 15 -1.82 -51.36 -20.57
C SER A 15 -1.93 -50.00 -21.28
N GLY A 16 -0.97 -49.11 -21.07
CA GLY A 16 -0.89 -47.81 -21.73
C GLY A 16 0.53 -47.24 -21.70
N HIS A 17 1.15 -47.20 -22.88
CA HIS A 17 2.56 -46.91 -23.16
C HIS A 17 3.13 -45.59 -22.60
N VAL A 18 4.36 -45.67 -22.07
CA VAL A 18 5.26 -44.52 -21.87
C VAL A 18 6.19 -44.41 -23.07
N ALA A 19 6.06 -43.32 -23.82
CA ALA A 19 6.86 -43.03 -25.01
C ALA A 19 8.07 -42.14 -24.68
N GLY A 20 9.26 -42.61 -25.08
CA GLY A 20 10.25 -41.81 -25.82
C GLY A 20 11.02 -40.70 -25.10
N LYS A 21 12.13 -41.06 -24.44
CA LYS A 21 13.28 -40.15 -24.25
C LYS A 21 14.11 -40.09 -25.54
N ARG A 22 14.27 -38.90 -26.14
CA ARG A 22 15.36 -38.61 -27.09
C ARG A 22 16.23 -37.50 -26.52
N GLY A 23 17.52 -37.77 -26.43
CA GLY A 23 18.54 -36.84 -26.00
C GLY A 23 18.86 -35.78 -27.07
N LEU A 24 19.27 -34.61 -26.59
CA LEU A 24 19.98 -33.57 -27.33
C LEU A 24 21.24 -33.20 -26.52
N PRO A 25 22.37 -32.88 -27.17
CA PRO A 25 23.67 -32.87 -26.52
C PRO A 25 23.99 -31.54 -25.81
N ALA A 26 24.89 -31.67 -24.85
CA ALA A 26 25.47 -30.61 -24.03
C ALA A 26 26.39 -29.68 -24.84
N CYS A 27 26.39 -28.40 -24.48
CA CYS A 27 27.52 -27.47 -24.67
C CYS A 27 27.61 -26.51 -23.47
N VAL A 28 28.48 -26.87 -22.54
CA VAL A 28 29.51 -26.07 -21.84
C VAL A 28 29.15 -24.65 -21.36
N GLU A 29 29.19 -24.51 -20.03
CA GLU A 29 29.29 -23.27 -19.26
C GLU A 29 30.49 -22.40 -19.66
N ASN A 30 30.31 -21.07 -19.67
CA ASN A 30 31.31 -20.20 -19.04
C ASN A 30 30.75 -18.81 -18.63
N THR A 31 30.69 -18.62 -17.32
CA THR A 31 31.08 -17.44 -16.53
C THR A 31 30.72 -16.03 -17.03
N ALA A 32 29.63 -15.48 -16.47
CA ALA A 32 29.35 -14.04 -16.47
C ALA A 32 30.05 -13.34 -15.28
N ARG A 33 31.04 -12.49 -15.56
CA ARG A 33 31.52 -11.45 -14.64
C ARG A 33 31.15 -10.07 -15.17
N ARG A 34 30.65 -9.23 -14.26
CA ARG A 34 30.26 -7.82 -14.41
C ARG A 34 31.30 -7.00 -15.17
N ALA A 35 30.82 -6.24 -16.16
CA ALA A 35 31.42 -4.98 -16.58
C ALA A 35 30.32 -3.94 -16.76
N THR A 36 30.37 -2.90 -15.93
CA THR A 36 29.57 -1.67 -16.01
C THR A 36 30.03 -0.85 -17.20
N ASP A 37 29.15 -0.56 -18.17
CA ASP A 37 29.47 0.41 -19.22
C ASP A 37 28.48 1.57 -19.28
N ARG A 38 29.05 2.76 -19.12
CA ARG A 38 28.40 4.07 -19.25
C ARG A 38 28.22 4.38 -20.74
N TYR A 39 26.99 4.69 -21.13
CA TYR A 39 26.67 5.21 -22.46
C TYR A 39 27.30 6.61 -22.64
N LYS A 40 28.22 6.76 -23.60
CA LYS A 40 28.68 8.05 -24.13
C LYS A 40 28.52 8.03 -25.65
N ILE A 41 27.56 8.81 -26.14
CA ILE A 41 27.31 9.02 -27.57
C ILE A 41 28.39 9.95 -28.12
N ARG A 42 29.11 9.54 -29.16
CA ARG A 42 30.01 10.38 -29.97
C ARG A 42 29.63 10.20 -31.43
N VAL A 43 29.22 11.28 -32.08
CA VAL A 43 28.90 11.34 -33.52
C VAL A 43 30.18 11.58 -34.33
N ASN A 44 30.32 10.88 -35.46
CA ASN A 44 31.42 11.02 -36.43
C ASN A 44 30.87 11.37 -37.82
N PRO A 45 31.49 12.28 -38.59
CA PRO A 45 31.02 12.70 -39.91
C PRO A 45 31.59 11.84 -41.07
N LEU A 46 30.82 11.76 -42.16
CA LEU A 46 31.06 10.92 -43.35
C LEU A 46 31.97 11.58 -44.40
N ARG A 47 32.82 10.75 -45.03
CA ARG A 47 33.65 11.04 -46.22
C ARG A 47 32.90 10.67 -47.51
N ILE A 48 33.06 11.48 -48.56
CA ILE A 48 32.51 11.26 -49.90
C ILE A 48 33.62 10.78 -50.85
N ILE A 49 33.28 9.83 -51.73
CA ILE A 49 34.14 9.20 -52.74
C ILE A 49 34.03 9.99 -54.07
N GLU A 50 35.17 10.31 -54.69
CA GLU A 50 35.28 10.84 -56.05
C GLU A 50 35.13 9.72 -57.10
N SER A 51 34.42 10.01 -58.19
CA SER A 51 34.69 9.33 -59.46
C SER A 51 34.60 10.31 -60.62
N SER A 52 35.64 10.28 -61.45
CA SER A 52 35.85 11.10 -62.65
C SER A 52 35.73 10.22 -63.89
N ARG A 53 34.93 10.64 -64.88
CA ARG A 53 35.20 10.51 -66.34
C ARG A 53 34.00 10.99 -67.17
N LEU A 54 34.25 11.91 -68.10
CA LEU A 54 33.53 12.05 -69.36
C LEU A 54 34.54 12.44 -70.47
N PRO A 55 34.40 11.93 -71.71
CA PRO A 55 35.00 12.53 -72.90
C PRO A 55 34.08 13.57 -73.54
N GLY A 56 34.68 14.48 -74.31
CA GLY A 56 34.08 15.73 -74.75
C GLY A 56 33.05 15.67 -75.86
N PHE A 57 32.39 16.81 -76.05
CA PHE A 57 31.70 17.21 -77.27
C PHE A 57 31.92 18.71 -77.50
N PHE A 58 32.40 19.03 -78.69
CA PHE A 58 32.52 20.39 -79.26
C PHE A 58 31.12 20.97 -79.49
N PHE A 59 30.91 22.27 -79.23
CA PHE A 59 29.86 23.05 -79.91
C PHE A 59 30.28 24.49 -80.17
N CYS A 60 30.08 24.89 -81.43
CA CYS A 60 30.30 26.21 -81.99
C CYS A 60 29.41 27.28 -81.37
N THR A 61 29.96 28.49 -81.31
CA THR A 61 29.31 29.76 -80.99
C THR A 61 28.23 30.12 -82.02
N GLY A 62 27.06 30.56 -81.56
CA GLY A 62 26.04 31.08 -82.46
C GLY A 62 24.82 31.62 -81.73
N SER A 63 24.90 32.91 -81.40
CA SER A 63 23.83 33.90 -81.23
C SER A 63 22.41 33.43 -80.85
N SER A 64 21.92 34.03 -79.76
CA SER A 64 20.61 34.69 -79.64
C SER A 64 19.78 34.23 -78.43
N SER A 65 19.04 35.21 -77.90
CA SER A 65 18.25 35.22 -76.66
C SER A 65 19.05 35.32 -75.34
N ARG A 66 19.27 36.56 -74.89
CA ARG A 66 19.41 36.82 -73.44
C ARG A 66 18.07 36.53 -72.78
N ASN A 67 17.87 35.26 -72.41
CA ASN A 67 16.80 34.87 -71.51
C ASN A 67 17.06 35.52 -70.14
N TYR A 68 16.00 36.11 -69.59
CA TYR A 68 15.93 36.62 -68.22
C TYR A 68 16.49 35.57 -67.24
N SER A 69 17.66 35.82 -66.67
CA SER A 69 18.12 35.13 -65.47
C SER A 69 17.19 35.54 -64.32
N ARG A 70 16.15 34.73 -64.05
CA ARG A 70 15.45 34.79 -62.77
C ARG A 70 16.39 34.20 -61.72
N SER A 71 17.03 35.06 -60.94
CA SER A 71 17.61 34.67 -59.66
C SER A 71 16.48 34.13 -58.77
N GLN A 72 16.36 32.81 -58.66
CA GLN A 72 15.50 32.18 -57.67
C GLN A 72 16.11 32.44 -56.29
N THR A 73 15.59 33.45 -55.60
CA THR A 73 15.92 33.78 -54.23
C THR A 73 15.31 32.74 -53.30
N GLY A 74 16.13 32.01 -52.53
CA GLY A 74 15.71 31.00 -51.55
C GLY A 74 14.86 31.51 -50.37
N THR A 75 14.40 32.76 -50.41
CA THR A 75 13.61 33.43 -49.37
C THR A 75 12.22 32.82 -49.17
N VAL A 76 11.58 32.31 -50.23
CA VAL A 76 10.22 31.73 -50.14
C VAL A 76 10.22 30.47 -49.27
N LEU A 77 11.21 29.59 -49.45
CA LEU A 77 11.34 28.37 -48.65
C LEU A 77 11.54 28.69 -47.16
N VAL A 78 12.37 29.69 -46.85
CA VAL A 78 12.61 30.12 -45.47
C VAL A 78 11.31 30.64 -44.84
N MET A 79 10.54 31.48 -45.55
CA MET A 79 9.24 31.95 -45.04
C MET A 79 8.27 30.79 -44.78
N VAL A 80 8.17 29.83 -45.70
CA VAL A 80 7.31 28.65 -45.53
C VAL A 80 7.75 27.83 -44.31
N LEU A 81 9.05 27.57 -44.16
CA LEU A 81 9.56 26.83 -43.00
C LEU A 81 9.30 27.57 -41.68
N TRP A 82 9.39 28.90 -41.65
CA TRP A 82 9.04 29.69 -40.47
C TRP A 82 7.55 29.61 -40.13
N VAL A 83 6.68 29.72 -41.14
CA VAL A 83 5.23 29.58 -40.94
C VAL A 83 4.90 28.16 -40.44
N LEU A 84 5.49 27.12 -41.03
CA LEU A 84 5.30 25.74 -40.58
C LEU A 84 5.84 25.51 -39.17
N SER A 85 7.01 26.08 -38.84
CA SER A 85 7.59 26.01 -37.49
C SER A 85 6.69 26.66 -36.46
N LEU A 86 6.19 27.86 -36.74
CA LEU A 86 5.25 28.58 -35.86
C LEU A 86 3.93 27.81 -35.69
N LEU A 87 3.38 27.30 -36.77
CA LEU A 87 2.16 26.47 -36.73
C LEU A 87 2.38 25.19 -35.92
N THR A 88 3.54 24.55 -36.05
CA THR A 88 3.89 23.34 -35.28
C THR A 88 4.01 23.66 -33.79
N LEU A 89 4.65 24.79 -33.43
CA LEU A 89 4.75 25.24 -32.04
C LEU A 89 3.37 25.52 -31.44
N LEU A 90 2.50 26.22 -32.17
CA LEU A 90 1.15 26.53 -31.72
C LEU A 90 0.29 25.26 -31.57
N GLY A 91 0.34 24.35 -32.55
CA GLY A 91 -0.33 23.06 -32.47
C GLY A 91 0.15 22.21 -31.30
N GLY A 92 1.48 22.18 -31.08
CA GLY A 92 2.09 21.50 -29.94
C GLY A 92 1.64 22.06 -28.59
N TYR A 93 1.59 23.39 -28.46
CA TYR A 93 1.09 24.08 -27.27
C TYR A 93 -0.36 23.68 -26.94
N PHE A 94 -1.27 23.76 -27.92
CA PHE A 94 -2.67 23.38 -27.70
C PHE A 94 -2.86 21.89 -27.39
N ALA A 95 -2.09 21.00 -28.05
CA ALA A 95 -2.14 19.58 -27.78
C ALA A 95 -1.69 19.24 -26.35
N PHE A 96 -0.61 19.86 -25.89
CA PHE A 96 -0.11 19.71 -24.52
C PHE A 96 -1.11 20.24 -23.48
N ASP A 97 -1.66 21.42 -23.73
CA ASP A 97 -2.64 22.08 -22.88
C ASP A 97 -3.96 21.30 -22.78
N ALA A 98 -4.46 20.77 -23.90
CA ALA A 98 -5.61 19.87 -23.93
C ALA A 98 -5.34 18.57 -23.14
N ARG A 99 -4.14 18.00 -23.26
CA ARG A 99 -3.74 16.80 -22.51
C ARG A 99 -3.72 17.05 -21.01
N ILE A 100 -3.16 18.18 -20.56
CA ILE A 100 -3.15 18.57 -19.14
C ILE A 100 -4.58 18.71 -18.62
N ARG A 101 -5.42 19.51 -19.29
CA ARG A 101 -6.80 19.74 -18.85
C ARG A 101 -7.60 18.44 -18.80
N ARG A 102 -7.44 17.57 -19.78
CA ARG A 102 -8.09 16.25 -19.79
C ARG A 102 -7.67 15.42 -18.57
N ASN A 103 -6.36 15.32 -18.31
CA ASN A 103 -5.85 14.54 -17.19
C ASN A 103 -6.33 15.10 -15.84
N LEU A 104 -6.32 16.42 -15.68
CA LEU A 104 -6.84 17.08 -14.47
C LEU A 104 -8.35 16.80 -14.27
N GLY A 105 -9.15 16.96 -15.33
CA GLY A 105 -10.59 16.72 -15.28
C GLY A 105 -10.93 15.26 -14.98
N GLN A 106 -10.20 14.32 -15.59
CA GLN A 106 -10.36 12.89 -15.32
C GLN A 106 -9.97 12.55 -13.88
N ASN A 107 -8.84 13.03 -13.39
CA ASN A 107 -8.40 12.77 -12.02
C ASN A 107 -9.40 13.33 -10.99
N ALA A 108 -9.87 14.57 -11.19
CA ALA A 108 -10.85 15.20 -10.30
C ALA A 108 -12.20 14.44 -10.29
N LEU A 109 -12.66 13.96 -11.45
CA LEU A 109 -13.88 13.16 -11.53
C LEU A 109 -13.71 11.81 -10.81
N THR A 110 -12.57 11.14 -10.99
CA THR A 110 -12.28 9.88 -10.31
C THR A 110 -12.14 10.07 -8.79
N ASP A 111 -11.56 11.19 -8.34
CA ASP A 111 -11.51 11.57 -6.91
C ASP A 111 -12.90 11.72 -6.31
N LEU A 112 -13.78 12.45 -6.99
CA LEU A 112 -15.15 12.64 -6.54
C LEU A 112 -15.91 11.30 -6.49
N LYS A 113 -15.80 10.49 -7.55
CA LYS A 113 -16.44 9.17 -7.62
C LYS A 113 -16.01 8.27 -6.45
N GLY A 114 -14.71 8.17 -6.18
CA GLY A 114 -14.20 7.34 -5.08
C GLY A 114 -14.72 7.82 -3.72
N ARG A 115 -14.74 9.13 -3.46
CA ARG A 115 -15.31 9.69 -2.22
C ARG A 115 -16.79 9.38 -2.05
N GLU A 116 -17.58 9.53 -3.10
CA GLU A 116 -19.01 9.24 -3.06
C GLU A 116 -19.31 7.74 -2.93
N MET A 117 -18.49 6.87 -3.52
CA MET A 117 -18.59 5.42 -3.30
C MET A 117 -18.36 5.05 -1.83
N VAL A 118 -17.33 5.61 -1.19
CA VAL A 118 -17.06 5.36 0.24
C VAL A 118 -18.18 5.92 1.11
N ARG A 119 -18.77 7.07 0.77
CA ARG A 119 -19.95 7.62 1.48
C ARG A 119 -21.18 6.72 1.34
N SER A 120 -21.44 6.21 0.13
CA SER A 120 -22.51 5.24 -0.13
C SER A 120 -22.31 3.94 0.66
N LEU A 121 -21.06 3.46 0.73
CA LEU A 121 -20.69 2.30 1.53
C LEU A 121 -20.95 2.56 3.02
N LEU A 122 -20.52 3.70 3.57
CA LEU A 122 -20.78 4.08 4.98
C LEU A 122 -22.28 4.13 5.30
N LEU A 123 -23.11 4.64 4.39
CA LEU A 123 -24.57 4.64 4.54
C LEU A 123 -25.12 3.22 4.62
N THR A 124 -24.66 2.32 3.74
CA THR A 124 -25.05 0.90 3.74
C THR A 124 -24.62 0.23 5.04
N LEU A 125 -23.34 0.37 5.41
CA LEU A 125 -22.75 -0.22 6.62
C LEU A 125 -23.47 0.25 7.88
N SER A 126 -23.84 1.54 7.97
CA SER A 126 -24.54 2.07 9.15
C SER A 126 -25.87 1.36 9.46
N THR A 127 -26.45 0.65 8.50
CA THR A 127 -27.70 -0.11 8.65
C THR A 127 -27.51 -1.62 8.63
N ARG A 128 -26.32 -2.11 8.27
CA ARG A 128 -26.02 -3.54 8.07
C ARG A 128 -24.83 -4.03 8.89
N LEU A 129 -24.48 -3.34 9.98
CA LEU A 129 -23.51 -3.89 10.93
C LEU A 129 -24.15 -5.05 11.68
N ALA A 130 -23.42 -6.15 11.75
CA ALA A 130 -23.79 -7.31 12.53
C ALA A 130 -23.78 -6.96 14.04
N PRO A 131 -24.80 -7.37 14.82
CA PRO A 131 -24.74 -7.23 16.27
C PRO A 131 -23.52 -7.98 16.82
N ARG A 132 -23.00 -7.57 17.98
CA ARG A 132 -21.83 -8.26 18.57
C ARG A 132 -22.17 -9.68 19.02
N GLY A 133 -21.19 -10.58 18.96
CA GLY A 133 -21.32 -11.98 19.36
C GLY A 133 -22.15 -12.86 18.43
N ILE A 134 -22.65 -12.34 17.30
CA ILE A 134 -23.27 -13.17 16.27
C ILE A 134 -22.19 -13.94 15.52
N ASP A 135 -22.49 -15.18 15.13
CA ASP A 135 -21.60 -15.93 14.25
C ASP A 135 -21.46 -15.22 12.90
N LYS A 136 -20.27 -15.28 12.33
CA LYS A 136 -19.96 -14.66 11.04
C LYS A 136 -20.76 -15.29 9.90
N SER A 137 -20.99 -16.60 9.89
CA SER A 137 -21.82 -17.24 8.86
C SER A 137 -23.25 -16.71 8.92
N ASP A 138 -23.81 -16.64 10.12
CA ASP A 138 -25.18 -16.21 10.36
C ASP A 138 -25.36 -14.72 10.01
N ALA A 139 -24.38 -13.89 10.35
CA ALA A 139 -24.36 -12.48 9.94
C ALA A 139 -24.37 -12.34 8.41
N LEU A 140 -23.54 -13.11 7.72
CA LEU A 140 -23.43 -13.05 6.26
C LEU A 140 -24.72 -13.52 5.58
N GLU A 141 -25.36 -14.59 6.07
CA GLU A 141 -26.66 -15.07 5.58
C GLU A 141 -27.75 -14.01 5.74
N GLN A 142 -27.69 -13.20 6.80
CA GLN A 142 -28.60 -12.07 7.04
C GLN A 142 -28.20 -10.80 6.27
N GLY A 143 -27.12 -10.85 5.46
CA GLY A 143 -26.61 -9.69 4.72
C GLY A 143 -25.98 -8.61 5.61
N LEU A 144 -25.48 -9.00 6.78
CA LEU A 144 -24.80 -8.15 7.76
C LEU A 144 -23.28 -8.30 7.67
N PHE A 145 -22.57 -7.24 8.07
CA PHE A 145 -21.11 -7.17 8.06
C PHE A 145 -20.56 -7.19 9.49
N VAL A 146 -19.64 -8.10 9.77
CA VAL A 146 -18.94 -8.19 11.06
C VAL A 146 -17.75 -7.21 11.11
N VAL A 147 -17.39 -6.79 12.32
CA VAL A 147 -16.36 -5.76 12.58
C VAL A 147 -15.13 -6.40 13.22
N ASP A 148 -14.57 -7.39 12.53
CA ASP A 148 -13.50 -8.27 13.01
C ASP A 148 -12.21 -8.20 12.15
N GLY A 149 -12.18 -7.31 11.16
CA GLY A 149 -11.09 -7.19 10.18
C GLY A 149 -11.28 -8.03 8.91
N THR A 150 -12.41 -8.73 8.74
CA THR A 150 -12.73 -9.48 7.52
C THR A 150 -12.71 -8.58 6.28
N LEU A 151 -12.06 -9.04 5.22
CA LEU A 151 -12.08 -8.40 3.91
C LEU A 151 -13.32 -8.81 3.12
N TYR A 152 -14.10 -7.81 2.72
CA TYR A 152 -15.29 -7.94 1.88
C TYR A 152 -15.02 -7.34 0.50
N SER A 153 -15.69 -7.87 -0.52
CA SER A 153 -15.71 -7.32 -1.87
C SER A 153 -17.15 -7.06 -2.31
N VAL A 154 -17.42 -5.85 -2.81
CA VAL A 154 -18.76 -5.43 -3.25
C VAL A 154 -18.65 -4.60 -4.52
N THR A 155 -19.72 -4.58 -5.31
CA THR A 155 -19.83 -3.72 -6.50
C THR A 155 -20.76 -2.55 -6.20
N ILE A 156 -20.27 -1.31 -6.33
CA ILE A 156 -21.06 -0.09 -6.15
C ILE A 156 -20.91 0.77 -7.41
N GLY A 157 -22.03 1.10 -8.05
CA GLY A 157 -22.03 1.98 -9.24
C GLY A 157 -21.31 1.36 -10.45
N GLY A 158 -21.23 0.03 -10.53
CA GLY A 158 -20.51 -0.70 -11.59
C GLY A 158 -19.03 -0.91 -11.32
N GLU A 159 -18.49 -0.35 -10.23
CA GLU A 159 -17.08 -0.49 -9.84
C GLU A 159 -16.95 -1.49 -8.68
N ASN A 160 -15.92 -2.33 -8.72
CA ASN A 160 -15.59 -3.24 -7.64
C ASN A 160 -14.74 -2.52 -6.59
N LEU A 161 -15.09 -2.70 -5.33
CA LEU A 161 -14.30 -2.24 -4.20
C LEU A 161 -14.16 -3.34 -3.16
N SER A 162 -13.03 -3.34 -2.47
CA SER A 162 -12.82 -4.18 -1.30
C SER A 162 -12.75 -3.32 -0.05
N PHE A 163 -13.27 -3.81 1.07
CA PHE A 163 -13.22 -3.09 2.32
C PHE A 163 -13.12 -4.03 3.52
N LEU A 164 -12.63 -3.51 4.64
CA LEU A 164 -12.70 -4.20 5.93
C LEU A 164 -13.14 -3.24 7.04
N LEU A 165 -13.62 -3.82 8.13
CA LEU A 165 -14.12 -3.11 9.30
C LEU A 165 -13.36 -3.57 10.53
N GLN A 166 -12.82 -2.63 11.30
CA GLN A 166 -12.10 -2.93 12.53
C GLN A 166 -12.64 -2.08 13.68
N ASP A 167 -12.91 -2.71 14.83
CA ASP A 167 -13.39 -2.00 16.01
C ASP A 167 -12.20 -1.41 16.76
N GLU A 168 -12.17 -0.08 16.88
CA GLU A 168 -11.08 0.60 17.57
C GLU A 168 -11.11 0.35 19.08
N ASN A 169 -12.23 -0.13 19.64
CA ASN A 169 -12.26 -0.59 21.04
C ASN A 169 -11.42 -1.86 21.28
N GLY A 170 -11.03 -2.59 20.23
CA GLY A 170 -10.08 -3.69 20.32
C GLY A 170 -8.63 -3.25 20.54
N LYS A 171 -8.35 -1.94 20.49
CA LYS A 171 -7.00 -1.37 20.61
C LYS A 171 -6.83 -0.58 21.90
N LEU A 172 -5.58 -0.45 22.36
CA LEU A 172 -5.22 0.42 23.47
C LEU A 172 -5.30 1.89 23.05
N ASP A 173 -5.96 2.72 23.87
CA ASP A 173 -5.98 4.16 23.65
C ASP A 173 -4.69 4.81 24.14
N LEU A 174 -3.93 5.48 23.27
CA LEU A 174 -2.64 6.11 23.64
C LEU A 174 -2.78 7.14 24.77
N ASN A 175 -3.92 7.81 24.85
CA ASN A 175 -4.16 8.90 25.79
C ASN A 175 -4.79 8.42 27.10
N LYS A 176 -5.54 7.32 27.09
CA LYS A 176 -6.28 6.83 28.27
C LYS A 176 -5.70 5.58 28.92
N SER A 177 -4.91 4.80 28.18
CA SER A 177 -4.32 3.57 28.73
C SER A 177 -3.31 3.91 29.83
N SER A 178 -3.23 3.04 30.84
CA SER A 178 -2.22 3.18 31.88
C SER A 178 -0.82 3.01 31.30
N GLU A 179 0.18 3.60 31.95
CA GLU A 179 1.58 3.38 31.58
C GLU A 179 1.92 1.88 31.56
N THR A 180 1.43 1.12 32.55
CA THR A 180 1.63 -0.33 32.62
C THR A 180 1.06 -1.05 31.40
N ASP A 181 -0.14 -0.68 30.91
CA ASP A 181 -0.73 -1.34 29.75
C ASP A 181 0.03 -1.00 28.45
N ILE A 182 0.49 0.25 28.30
CA ILE A 182 1.34 0.64 27.17
C ILE A 182 2.66 -0.14 27.19
N ARG A 183 3.29 -0.23 28.37
CA ARG A 183 4.55 -0.94 28.57
C ARG A 183 4.41 -2.44 28.30
N ASP A 184 3.36 -3.07 28.83
CA ASP A 184 3.04 -4.48 28.60
C ASP A 184 2.82 -4.77 27.11
N ALA A 185 2.08 -3.91 26.40
CA ALA A 185 1.81 -4.07 24.97
C ALA A 185 3.06 -3.93 24.11
N VAL A 186 3.88 -2.91 24.35
CA VAL A 186 5.10 -2.69 23.56
C VAL A 186 6.14 -3.76 23.87
N ARG A 187 6.34 -4.14 25.13
CA ARG A 187 7.26 -5.23 25.51
C ARG A 187 6.76 -6.59 25.03
N GLY A 188 5.45 -6.83 25.05
CA GLY A 188 4.87 -8.05 24.49
C GLY A 188 5.13 -8.19 22.99
N LEU A 189 5.17 -7.06 22.27
CA LEU A 189 5.45 -7.03 20.83
C LEU A 189 6.96 -7.10 20.50
N LEU A 190 7.78 -6.27 21.16
CA LEU A 190 9.18 -6.04 20.79
C LEU A 190 10.18 -6.73 21.73
N GLY A 191 9.79 -7.04 22.96
CA GLY A 191 10.68 -7.46 24.03
C GLY A 191 11.38 -8.80 23.76
N LYS A 192 10.77 -9.70 22.97
CA LYS A 192 11.44 -10.94 22.49
C LYS A 192 12.66 -10.64 21.62
N TYR A 193 12.70 -9.50 20.94
CA TYR A 193 13.79 -9.09 20.06
C TYR A 193 14.77 -8.14 20.74
N SER A 194 14.26 -7.14 21.45
CA SER A 194 15.07 -6.17 22.18
C SER A 194 14.25 -5.48 23.26
N LEU A 195 14.55 -5.79 24.52
CA LEU A 195 13.93 -5.12 25.67
C LEU A 195 14.31 -3.64 25.75
N GLU A 196 15.55 -3.31 25.43
CA GLU A 196 16.05 -1.92 25.38
C GLU A 196 15.28 -1.07 24.35
N LYS A 197 15.07 -1.62 23.14
CA LYS A 197 14.28 -0.94 22.11
C LYS A 197 12.82 -0.77 22.54
N ALA A 198 12.25 -1.79 23.17
CA ALA A 198 10.89 -1.71 23.72
C ALA A 198 10.79 -0.61 24.79
N ASP A 199 11.77 -0.50 25.70
CA ASP A 199 11.79 0.52 26.74
C ASP A 199 12.00 1.93 26.19
N THR A 200 12.86 2.09 25.18
CA THR A 200 13.03 3.36 24.46
C THR A 200 11.72 3.80 23.82
N VAL A 201 10.99 2.88 23.18
CA VAL A 201 9.69 3.17 22.58
C VAL A 201 8.67 3.56 23.65
N VAL A 202 8.58 2.82 24.75
CA VAL A 202 7.61 3.12 25.83
C VAL A 202 7.90 4.48 26.45
N ASP A 203 9.13 4.73 26.86
CA ASP A 203 9.51 5.98 27.52
C ASP A 203 9.33 7.17 26.55
N GLY A 204 9.72 7.02 25.27
CA GLY A 204 9.44 8.02 24.24
C GLY A 204 7.95 8.28 24.01
N LEU A 205 7.09 7.26 24.09
CA LEU A 205 5.63 7.43 23.98
C LEU A 205 5.06 8.24 25.15
N LEU A 206 5.64 8.10 26.34
CA LEU A 206 5.18 8.77 27.56
C LEU A 206 5.66 10.24 27.57
N ASP A 207 6.92 10.49 27.26
CA ASP A 207 7.49 11.86 27.15
C ASP A 207 6.80 12.64 26.00
N TRP A 208 6.41 11.96 24.91
CA TRP A 208 5.71 12.64 23.81
C TRP A 208 4.39 13.30 24.25
N LYS A 209 3.68 12.71 25.22
CA LYS A 209 2.30 13.10 25.56
C LYS A 209 2.15 13.84 26.89
N ASP A 210 3.12 13.74 27.80
CA ASP A 210 3.05 14.49 29.05
C ASP A 210 3.41 15.96 28.83
N ARG A 211 3.17 16.79 29.85
CA ARG A 211 3.17 18.26 29.68
C ARG A 211 4.46 18.91 30.17
N ASP A 212 5.27 18.15 30.89
CA ASP A 212 6.51 18.65 31.43
C ASP A 212 7.64 18.51 30.38
N LYS A 213 8.88 18.52 30.83
CA LYS A 213 10.08 18.42 29.98
C LYS A 213 11.10 17.48 30.61
N LEU A 214 10.64 16.59 31.49
CA LEU A 214 11.50 15.68 32.24
C LEU A 214 11.72 14.43 31.39
N VAL A 215 12.96 14.24 30.98
CA VAL A 215 13.35 13.08 30.19
C VAL A 215 13.33 11.81 31.06
N ARG A 216 12.57 10.80 30.65
CA ARG A 216 12.62 9.45 31.26
C ARG A 216 13.94 8.74 30.94
N LEU A 217 14.23 7.63 31.62
CA LEU A 217 15.52 6.93 31.50
C LEU A 217 15.93 6.64 30.05
N ASN A 218 15.00 6.16 29.22
CA ASN A 218 15.21 5.94 27.78
C ASN A 218 14.30 6.85 26.92
N GLY A 219 13.88 7.96 27.52
CA GLY A 219 12.93 8.90 26.95
C GLY A 219 13.53 9.85 25.92
N ALA A 220 12.78 10.88 25.57
CA ALA A 220 13.19 11.90 24.62
C ALA A 220 12.34 13.16 24.77
N GLU A 221 12.99 14.33 24.82
CA GLU A 221 12.34 15.64 24.87
C GLU A 221 12.92 16.57 23.79
N ASP A 222 12.74 17.88 23.95
CA ASP A 222 13.21 18.93 23.06
C ASP A 222 14.62 18.68 22.48
N ASP A 223 15.58 18.23 23.29
CA ASP A 223 16.97 17.98 22.86
C ASP A 223 17.05 16.89 21.78
N VAL A 224 16.43 15.74 22.02
CA VAL A 224 16.42 14.61 21.08
C VAL A 224 15.68 14.98 19.79
N TYR A 225 14.59 15.73 19.86
CA TYR A 225 13.77 16.05 18.68
C TYR A 225 14.33 17.22 17.86
N GLN A 226 15.02 18.17 18.49
CA GLN A 226 15.73 19.25 17.79
C GLN A 226 16.97 18.76 17.04
N ASP A 227 17.55 17.62 17.41
CA ASP A 227 18.66 17.00 16.69
C ASP A 227 18.22 16.21 15.44
N ARG A 228 16.91 16.07 15.20
CA ARG A 228 16.37 15.37 14.02
C ARG A 228 16.39 16.25 12.77
N MET A 229 16.25 15.63 11.59
CA MET A 229 16.20 16.32 10.31
C MET A 229 14.89 16.01 9.56
N PRO A 230 13.99 17.01 9.36
CA PRO A 230 14.04 18.36 9.92
C PRO A 230 13.85 18.34 11.45
N PRO A 231 14.32 19.38 12.17
CA PRO A 231 14.14 19.48 13.61
C PRO A 231 12.68 19.78 13.96
N TYR A 232 12.21 19.24 15.08
CA TYR A 232 10.86 19.51 15.60
C TYR A 232 10.83 19.39 17.12
N TYR A 233 9.67 19.68 17.71
CA TYR A 233 9.43 19.55 19.14
C TYR A 233 8.48 18.38 19.41
N PRO A 234 8.61 17.72 20.57
CA PRO A 234 7.59 16.79 21.02
C PRO A 234 6.25 17.51 21.19
N ALA A 235 5.15 16.76 21.16
CA ALA A 235 3.82 17.37 21.19
C ALA A 235 3.50 18.00 22.56
N ASN A 236 4.06 17.43 23.62
CA ASN A 236 3.80 17.68 25.05
C ASN A 236 2.30 17.81 25.34
N ALA A 237 1.54 16.93 24.68
CA ALA A 237 0.09 16.95 24.61
C ALA A 237 -0.45 15.57 24.18
N PRO A 238 -1.72 15.27 24.50
CA PRO A 238 -2.37 14.04 24.02
C PRO A 238 -2.24 13.86 22.50
N PHE A 239 -1.99 12.61 22.09
CA PHE A 239 -1.96 12.20 20.68
C PHE A 239 -3.27 12.59 19.98
N ARG A 240 -3.17 13.26 18.84
CA ARG A 240 -4.31 13.64 17.99
C ARG A 240 -4.59 12.58 16.94
N MET A 241 -3.55 11.89 16.47
CA MET A 241 -3.63 10.80 15.51
C MET A 241 -2.62 9.69 15.83
N VAL A 242 -2.93 8.46 15.43
CA VAL A 242 -2.05 7.31 15.65
C VAL A 242 -0.74 7.45 14.87
N ASP A 243 -0.77 8.08 13.69
CA ASP A 243 0.39 8.32 12.84
C ASP A 243 1.48 9.19 13.51
N GLU A 244 1.16 9.93 14.58
CA GLU A 244 2.17 10.67 15.36
C GLU A 244 3.20 9.73 16.01
N LEU A 245 2.89 8.44 16.19
CA LEU A 245 3.87 7.45 16.65
C LEU A 245 5.12 7.41 15.76
N LEU A 246 5.03 7.72 14.47
CA LEU A 246 6.20 7.80 13.57
C LEU A 246 7.19 8.92 13.93
N LEU A 247 6.76 9.89 14.74
CA LEU A 247 7.61 10.98 15.22
C LEU A 247 8.26 10.64 16.56
N VAL A 248 7.77 9.62 17.27
CA VAL A 248 8.21 9.29 18.62
C VAL A 248 9.60 8.66 18.61
N ASN A 249 10.35 8.84 19.71
CA ASN A 249 11.67 8.23 19.85
C ASN A 249 11.57 6.70 19.88
N GLY A 250 12.54 6.02 19.26
CA GLY A 250 12.56 4.56 19.14
C GLY A 250 11.57 3.95 18.13
N VAL A 251 10.60 4.70 17.60
CA VAL A 251 9.63 4.20 16.63
C VAL A 251 10.12 4.44 15.20
N ASP A 252 10.45 3.35 14.52
CA ASP A 252 10.74 3.35 13.08
C ASP A 252 9.51 2.90 12.26
N ARG A 253 9.65 2.98 10.93
CA ARG A 253 8.58 2.57 10.01
C ARG A 253 8.25 1.08 10.12
N GLU A 254 9.25 0.25 10.40
CA GLU A 254 9.09 -1.21 10.47
C GLU A 254 8.25 -1.61 11.69
N ILE A 255 8.53 -1.01 12.85
CA ILE A 255 7.76 -1.22 14.09
C ILE A 255 6.37 -0.60 13.98
N PHE A 256 6.25 0.59 13.36
CA PHE A 256 4.97 1.26 13.23
C PHE A 256 4.00 0.50 12.31
N PHE A 257 4.45 0.13 11.10
CA PHE A 257 3.61 -0.53 10.09
C PHE A 257 3.56 -2.05 10.21
N GLY A 258 4.62 -2.67 10.72
CA GLY A 258 4.88 -4.10 10.63
C GLY A 258 5.51 -4.51 9.28
N PRO A 259 5.70 -5.82 9.06
CA PRO A 259 5.30 -6.90 9.96
C PRO A 259 6.35 -7.14 11.07
N VAL A 260 5.97 -6.91 12.31
CA VAL A 260 6.64 -7.47 13.49
C VAL A 260 5.99 -8.83 13.74
N ARG A 261 6.78 -9.89 13.68
CA ARG A 261 6.30 -11.24 13.94
C ARG A 261 6.04 -11.38 15.43
N TRP A 262 4.86 -11.85 15.77
CA TRP A 262 4.50 -12.16 17.15
C TRP A 262 3.91 -13.56 17.21
N SER A 263 4.28 -14.26 18.28
CA SER A 263 3.83 -15.61 18.60
C SER A 263 3.58 -15.68 20.11
N PRO A 264 2.61 -16.49 20.56
CA PRO A 264 2.30 -16.66 21.98
C PRO A 264 3.50 -17.04 22.85
N ALA A 265 3.41 -16.79 24.16
CA ALA A 265 4.52 -17.11 25.08
C ALA A 265 4.72 -18.63 25.28
N ASP A 266 3.68 -19.42 25.07
CA ASP A 266 3.60 -20.88 25.23
C ASP A 266 3.74 -21.65 23.91
N ALA A 267 3.92 -20.96 22.79
CA ALA A 267 4.24 -21.60 21.52
C ALA A 267 5.58 -22.34 21.61
N GLU A 268 5.53 -23.67 21.68
CA GLU A 268 6.69 -24.54 21.78
C GLU A 268 7.51 -24.45 20.48
N TYR A 269 8.82 -24.22 20.61
CA TYR A 269 9.72 -24.09 19.45
C TYR A 269 9.81 -25.44 18.71
N GLY A 270 9.17 -25.55 17.55
CA GLY A 270 9.49 -26.59 16.57
C GLY A 270 8.35 -27.52 16.17
N GLU A 271 7.14 -27.35 16.69
CA GLU A 271 5.95 -27.98 16.11
C GLU A 271 5.23 -26.96 15.19
N ASP A 272 4.90 -27.39 13.97
CA ASP A 272 4.08 -26.65 13.02
C ASP A 272 2.60 -26.85 13.41
N ASN A 273 2.20 -26.24 14.53
CA ASN A 273 0.87 -26.44 15.12
C ASN A 273 -0.22 -25.71 14.34
N GLY A 274 0.12 -24.98 13.26
CA GLY A 274 -0.79 -24.03 12.62
C GLY A 274 -1.22 -22.88 13.53
N GLU A 275 -0.46 -22.56 14.60
CA GLU A 275 -0.74 -21.39 15.43
C GLU A 275 -0.61 -20.11 14.61
N ALA A 276 -1.63 -19.26 14.72
CA ALA A 276 -1.73 -18.04 13.92
C ALA A 276 -0.60 -17.08 14.25
N GLU A 277 0.42 -17.04 13.39
CA GLU A 277 1.44 -16.00 13.42
C GLU A 277 0.78 -14.65 13.16
N TRP A 278 0.93 -13.74 14.12
CA TRP A 278 0.46 -12.38 13.93
C TRP A 278 1.57 -11.55 13.26
N LEU A 279 1.20 -10.86 12.19
CA LEU A 279 2.07 -9.96 11.45
C LEU A 279 1.44 -8.56 11.43
N GLY A 280 1.98 -7.65 12.22
CA GLY A 280 1.49 -6.28 12.30
C GLY A 280 2.47 -5.33 12.99
N GLY A 281 2.04 -4.11 13.32
CA GLY A 281 2.87 -3.12 14.00
C GLY A 281 2.14 -2.38 15.12
N LEU A 282 2.77 -1.34 15.67
CA LEU A 282 2.18 -0.51 16.73
C LEU A 282 0.83 0.09 16.31
N ARG A 283 0.65 0.44 15.03
CA ARG A 283 -0.62 0.98 14.51
C ARG A 283 -1.81 0.02 14.65
N ASP A 284 -1.53 -1.27 14.79
CA ASP A 284 -2.54 -2.32 14.89
C ASP A 284 -2.91 -2.59 16.36
N LEU A 285 -2.02 -2.25 17.31
CA LEU A 285 -2.24 -2.37 18.76
C LEU A 285 -2.83 -1.10 19.39
N PHE A 286 -2.50 0.07 18.85
CA PHE A 286 -2.83 1.37 19.44
C PHE A 286 -3.86 2.16 18.63
N THR A 287 -4.61 3.01 19.32
CA THR A 287 -5.57 3.96 18.75
C THR A 287 -5.62 5.25 19.56
N VAL A 288 -6.25 6.29 19.01
CA VAL A 288 -6.69 7.49 19.75
C VAL A 288 -8.22 7.60 19.82
N TYR A 289 -8.91 6.56 19.34
CA TYR A 289 -10.36 6.55 19.14
C TYR A 289 -11.11 5.62 20.11
N ASN A 290 -10.42 4.98 21.05
CA ASN A 290 -11.03 4.14 22.07
C ASN A 290 -11.45 4.99 23.29
N ARG A 291 -12.70 5.45 23.25
CA ARG A 291 -13.24 6.36 24.28
C ARG A 291 -13.38 5.75 25.67
N SER A 292 -13.53 4.43 25.80
CA SER A 292 -13.67 3.81 27.12
C SER A 292 -12.31 3.71 27.83
N GLY A 293 -11.20 3.68 27.08
CA GLY A 293 -9.87 3.31 27.58
C GLY A 293 -9.75 1.83 27.95
N LYS A 294 -10.86 1.08 27.93
CA LYS A 294 -10.88 -0.36 28.17
C LYS A 294 -10.83 -1.08 26.83
N VAL A 295 -9.93 -2.04 26.71
CA VAL A 295 -9.80 -2.83 25.49
C VAL A 295 -10.79 -4.00 25.50
N MET A 296 -11.44 -4.23 24.37
CA MET A 296 -12.33 -5.36 24.15
C MET A 296 -11.55 -6.54 23.57
N ALA A 297 -11.42 -7.60 24.35
CA ALA A 297 -10.63 -8.78 23.98
C ALA A 297 -11.13 -9.50 22.72
N GLU A 298 -12.45 -9.52 22.48
CA GLU A 298 -13.08 -10.17 21.31
C GLU A 298 -12.55 -9.61 19.98
N ASN A 299 -12.32 -8.29 19.92
CA ASN A 299 -11.86 -7.59 18.72
C ASN A 299 -10.39 -7.15 18.83
N ALA A 300 -9.69 -7.58 19.89
CA ALA A 300 -8.30 -7.21 20.10
C ALA A 300 -7.39 -8.01 19.14
N PRO A 301 -6.35 -7.37 18.58
CA PRO A 301 -5.33 -8.09 17.84
C PRO A 301 -4.67 -9.13 18.75
N LEU A 302 -4.23 -10.25 18.18
CA LEU A 302 -3.73 -11.41 18.93
C LEU A 302 -2.72 -11.07 20.05
N PRO A 303 -1.70 -10.21 19.81
CA PRO A 303 -0.75 -9.85 20.87
C PRO A 303 -1.41 -9.21 22.07
N LEU A 304 -2.40 -8.34 21.83
CA LEU A 304 -3.11 -7.63 22.87
C LEU A 304 -4.13 -8.53 23.56
N ARG A 305 -4.75 -9.46 22.83
CA ARG A 305 -5.69 -10.44 23.40
C ARG A 305 -5.02 -11.31 24.45
N GLU A 306 -3.83 -11.85 24.18
CA GLU A 306 -3.08 -12.66 25.16
C GLU A 306 -2.71 -11.85 26.41
N LEU A 307 -2.25 -10.60 26.22
CA LEU A 307 -1.93 -9.71 27.33
C LEU A 307 -3.17 -9.38 28.19
N LEU A 308 -4.34 -9.25 27.57
CA LEU A 308 -5.60 -8.88 28.23
C LEU A 308 -6.39 -10.04 28.81
N SER A 309 -6.21 -11.27 28.32
CA SER A 309 -6.82 -12.48 28.90
C SER A 309 -6.51 -12.63 30.40
N ARG A 310 -5.43 -11.98 30.88
CA ARG A 310 -5.05 -11.91 32.29
C ARG A 310 -5.82 -10.87 33.13
N LYS A 311 -6.50 -9.90 32.52
CA LYS A 311 -7.06 -8.70 33.18
C LYS A 311 -8.59 -8.59 33.18
N GLY A 312 -9.32 -9.48 32.49
CA GLY A 312 -10.79 -9.59 32.58
C GLY A 312 -11.56 -8.33 32.14
N GLY A 313 -11.88 -8.22 30.85
CA GLY A 313 -12.67 -7.10 30.31
C GLY A 313 -14.14 -7.47 30.09
N GLU A 314 -15.07 -6.74 30.69
CA GLU A 314 -16.48 -6.78 30.30
C GLU A 314 -16.71 -6.04 28.97
N GLY A 315 -17.24 -6.76 27.99
CA GLY A 315 -17.63 -6.19 26.70
C GLY A 315 -18.88 -5.33 26.83
N THR A 316 -18.93 -4.20 26.12
CA THR A 316 -20.19 -3.48 25.90
C THR A 316 -20.95 -4.12 24.74
N SER A 317 -22.27 -3.98 24.68
CA SER A 317 -23.07 -4.52 23.57
C SER A 317 -22.99 -3.71 22.27
N ARG A 318 -22.35 -2.53 22.26
CA ARG A 318 -22.38 -1.60 21.11
C ARG A 318 -21.02 -1.12 20.65
N TYR A 319 -20.84 -1.07 19.32
CA TYR A 319 -19.65 -0.53 18.67
C TYR A 319 -19.32 0.91 19.11
N GLY A 320 -18.03 1.16 19.30
CA GLY A 320 -17.48 2.48 19.57
C GLY A 320 -17.17 3.19 18.25
N VAL A 321 -15.90 3.54 18.04
CA VAL A 321 -15.43 3.99 16.73
C VAL A 321 -15.01 2.77 15.93
N VAL A 322 -15.44 2.73 14.66
CA VAL A 322 -15.09 1.70 13.70
C VAL A 322 -14.19 2.32 12.64
N LEU A 323 -13.10 1.64 12.32
CA LEU A 323 -12.24 1.93 11.20
C LEU A 323 -12.74 1.17 9.96
N LEU A 324 -13.13 1.92 8.94
CA LEU A 324 -13.39 1.41 7.59
C LEU A 324 -12.14 1.64 6.75
N LYS A 325 -11.55 0.57 6.22
CA LYS A 325 -10.49 0.65 5.20
C LYS A 325 -11.09 0.21 3.86
N VAL A 326 -10.91 1.00 2.81
CA VAL A 326 -11.47 0.73 1.48
C VAL A 326 -10.39 0.84 0.41
N TRP A 327 -10.39 -0.13 -0.50
CA TRP A 327 -9.56 -0.18 -1.69
C TRP A 327 -10.44 -0.09 -2.93
N ILE A 328 -10.18 0.91 -3.77
CA ILE A 328 -10.87 1.13 -5.04
C ILE A 328 -9.79 1.35 -6.10
N ASP A 329 -9.63 0.40 -7.01
CA ASP A 329 -8.53 0.37 -7.98
C ASP A 329 -7.17 0.62 -7.31
N ASN A 330 -6.63 1.83 -7.51
CA ASN A 330 -5.32 2.26 -7.08
C ASN A 330 -5.39 3.31 -5.95
N ARG A 331 -6.52 3.39 -5.27
CA ARG A 331 -6.86 4.36 -4.22
C ARG A 331 -7.21 3.64 -2.93
N PHE A 332 -6.85 4.30 -1.84
CA PHE A 332 -7.08 3.80 -0.51
C PHE A 332 -7.72 4.87 0.38
N TYR A 333 -8.77 4.46 1.10
CA TYR A 333 -9.50 5.31 2.02
C TYR A 333 -9.49 4.69 3.41
N GLN A 334 -9.25 5.51 4.43
CA GLN A 334 -9.42 5.14 5.83
C GLN A 334 -10.39 6.10 6.48
N VAL A 335 -11.50 5.56 6.99
CA VAL A 335 -12.53 6.35 7.64
C VAL A 335 -12.77 5.83 9.03
N TYR A 336 -12.50 6.68 10.02
CA TYR A 336 -12.90 6.45 11.40
C TYR A 336 -14.29 7.02 11.57
N TRP A 337 -15.27 6.18 11.88
CA TRP A 337 -16.66 6.58 11.99
C TRP A 337 -17.33 5.94 13.20
N ARG A 338 -18.43 6.55 13.65
CA ARG A 338 -19.25 6.03 14.74
C ARG A 338 -20.63 5.66 14.21
N PRO A 339 -21.09 4.43 14.41
CA PRO A 339 -22.49 4.07 14.17
C PRO A 339 -23.42 5.00 14.95
N GLY A 340 -24.44 5.51 14.27
CA GLY A 340 -25.29 6.56 14.79
C GLY A 340 -26.28 6.10 15.85
N ARG A 341 -26.93 7.08 16.50
CA ARG A 341 -28.02 6.86 17.46
C ARG A 341 -29.28 7.55 16.93
N GLY A 342 -30.39 6.83 16.86
CA GLY A 342 -31.69 7.39 16.48
C GLY A 342 -31.67 8.01 15.07
N LYS A 343 -31.97 9.31 14.97
CA LYS A 343 -32.15 10.00 13.67
C LYS A 343 -30.88 10.15 12.83
N LYS A 344 -29.68 10.17 13.44
CA LYS A 344 -28.41 10.21 12.70
C LYS A 344 -27.95 8.78 12.43
N LYS A 345 -27.70 8.45 11.15
CA LYS A 345 -27.23 7.11 10.74
C LYS A 345 -25.79 6.81 11.18
N PHE A 346 -24.88 7.78 11.07
CA PHE A 346 -23.50 7.69 11.55
C PHE A 346 -22.87 9.08 11.71
N ALA A 347 -21.65 9.12 12.28
CA ALA A 347 -20.80 10.31 12.31
C ALA A 347 -19.37 9.96 11.89
N VAL A 348 -18.82 10.68 10.91
CA VAL A 348 -17.39 10.59 10.55
C VAL A 348 -16.58 11.34 11.59
N ILE A 349 -15.55 10.69 12.13
CA ILE A 349 -14.62 11.24 13.12
C ILE A 349 -13.35 11.74 12.43
N HIS A 350 -12.78 10.90 11.57
CA HIS A 350 -11.59 11.23 10.81
C HIS A 350 -11.61 10.52 9.45
N TRP A 351 -11.09 11.18 8.43
CA TRP A 351 -11.08 10.68 7.06
C TRP A 351 -9.70 10.93 6.46
N LYS A 352 -9.08 9.86 5.96
CA LYS A 352 -7.77 9.89 5.31
C LYS A 352 -7.85 9.23 3.95
N GLU A 353 -7.16 9.83 3.00
CA GLU A 353 -7.03 9.36 1.63
C GLU A 353 -5.56 9.16 1.33
N GLY A 354 -5.21 8.03 0.73
CA GLY A 354 -3.84 7.71 0.35
C GLY A 354 -3.76 7.15 -1.07
N GLY A 355 -2.58 7.29 -1.67
CA GLY A 355 -2.24 6.61 -2.93
C GLY A 355 -1.46 5.32 -2.66
N PHE A 356 -1.67 4.31 -3.52
CA PHE A 356 -0.99 3.01 -3.55
C PHE A 356 -0.85 2.29 -2.19
N THR A 357 -1.91 1.58 -1.81
CA THR A 357 -1.78 0.37 -0.98
C THR A 357 -2.64 -0.71 -1.64
N HIS A 358 -2.13 -1.93 -1.77
CA HIS A 358 -2.93 -3.05 -2.26
C HIS A 358 -3.77 -3.62 -1.12
N ALA A 359 -4.92 -4.21 -1.45
CA ALA A 359 -5.70 -4.95 -0.47
C ALA A 359 -4.88 -6.14 0.07
N PRO A 360 -4.98 -6.46 1.38
CA PRO A 360 -4.30 -7.62 1.94
C PRO A 360 -4.78 -8.90 1.24
N GLY A 361 -3.84 -9.75 0.82
CA GLY A 361 -4.15 -11.03 0.15
C GLY A 361 -4.26 -10.96 -1.38
N ASN A 362 -3.89 -9.85 -2.02
CA ASN A 362 -3.67 -9.83 -3.47
C ASN A 362 -2.16 -10.08 -3.74
N PRO A 363 -1.71 -11.32 -4.01
CA PRO A 363 -0.34 -11.58 -4.36
C PRO A 363 -0.04 -10.96 -5.73
N THR A 364 1.03 -10.20 -5.84
CA THR A 364 1.69 -9.96 -7.13
C THR A 364 2.27 -11.25 -7.67
#